data_AF-A0A2S1LJH1-F1
#
_entry.id   AF-A0A2S1LJH1-F1
#
_cell.length_a   1.000
_cell.length_b   1.000
_cell.length_c   1.000
_cell.angle_alpha   90.00
_cell.angle_beta   90.00
_cell.angle_gamma   90.00
#
_symmetry.space_group_name_H-M   'P 1'
#
loop_
_entity.id
_entity.type
_entity.pdbx_description
1 polymer ?
#
loop_
_entity_poly.entity_id
_entity_poly.type
_entity_poly.pdbx_seq_one_letter_code
_entity_poly.pdbx_strand_id
1 'polypeptide(L)'
;MAEGRLDLELEVQEIFQSIDEGRNFLLSGGAGSGKTYSLVSVIRQAILENPTAKVACMTYTNAAVKEIEERVNHKNLNVSTIHDFLWDNIKHFQKELKEAICKFRLY
;
A
#
# COMPACT_ATOMS: atom_id res chain seq x y z
N MET A 1 -11.56 6.15 19.78
CA MET A 1 -10.47 5.88 18.82
C MET A 1 -9.67 4.62 19.21
N ALA A 2 -9.38 4.36 20.49
CA ALA A 2 -8.65 3.15 20.91
C ALA A 2 -9.50 1.86 21.05
N GLU A 3 -10.81 1.95 21.35
CA GLU A 3 -11.64 0.76 21.64
C GLU A 3 -11.77 -0.21 20.46
N GLY A 4 -11.84 0.29 19.22
CA GLY A 4 -11.96 -0.57 18.03
C GLY A 4 -10.70 -1.37 17.70
N ARG A 5 -9.55 -1.04 18.29
CA ARG A 5 -8.29 -1.76 18.06
C ARG A 5 -8.12 -2.97 18.98
N LEU A 6 -8.82 -3.02 20.11
CA LEU A 6 -8.70 -4.12 21.10
C LEU A 6 -9.19 -5.47 20.54
N ASP A 7 -10.08 -5.43 19.56
CA ASP A 7 -10.62 -6.61 18.87
C ASP A 7 -9.76 -7.07 17.69
N LEU A 8 -8.68 -6.34 17.37
CA LEU A 8 -7.76 -6.71 16.28
C LEU A 8 -6.72 -7.71 16.76
N GLU A 9 -6.11 -8.41 15.82
CA GLU A 9 -5.00 -9.33 16.08
C GLU A 9 -3.82 -8.59 16.73
N LEU A 10 -3.12 -9.24 17.66
CA LEU A 10 -2.02 -8.61 18.42
C LEU A 10 -0.97 -7.97 17.50
N GLU A 11 -0.63 -8.63 16.41
CA GLU A 11 0.28 -8.11 15.38
C GLU A 11 -0.22 -6.80 14.75
N VAL A 12 -1.53 -6.71 14.48
CA VAL A 12 -2.15 -5.50 13.92
C VAL A 12 -2.13 -4.37 14.96
N GLN A 13 -2.34 -4.69 16.24
CA GLN A 13 -2.22 -3.72 17.33
C GLN A 13 -0.79 -3.16 17.43
N GLU A 14 0.23 -4.01 17.33
CA GLU A 14 1.65 -3.59 17.33
C GLU A 14 2.01 -2.72 16.12
N ILE A 15 1.45 -3.02 14.95
CA ILE A 15 1.58 -2.17 13.76
C ILE A 15 0.98 -0.79 14.03
N PHE A 16 -0.21 -0.72 14.61
CA PHE A 16 -0.86 0.56 14.93
C PHE A 16 -0.10 1.37 15.97
N GLN A 17 0.51 0.72 16.96
CA GLN A 17 1.42 1.41 17.87
C GLN A 17 2.58 2.06 17.10
N SER A 18 3.17 1.37 16.13
CA SER A 18 4.23 1.94 15.29
C SER A 18 3.74 3.11 14.44
N ILE A 19 2.54 3.02 13.88
CA ILE A 19 1.90 4.10 13.10
C ILE A 19 1.66 5.34 13.97
N ASP A 20 1.11 5.17 15.18
CA ASP A 20 0.85 6.27 16.11
C ASP A 20 2.13 7.01 16.51
N GLU A 21 3.24 6.27 16.63
CA GLU A 21 4.56 6.82 16.92
C GLU A 21 5.26 7.41 15.68
N GLY A 22 4.63 7.37 14.51
CA GLY A 22 5.19 7.86 13.24
C GLY A 22 6.39 7.04 12.75
N ARG A 23 6.49 5.76 13.16
CA ARG A 23 7.60 4.87 12.79
C ARG A 23 7.22 3.96 11.61
N ASN A 24 8.22 3.65 10.79
CA ASN A 24 8.12 2.59 9.80
C ASN A 24 8.19 1.22 10.47
N PHE A 25 7.52 0.23 9.89
CA PHE A 25 7.51 -1.14 10.39
C PHE A 25 7.75 -2.14 9.26
N LEU A 26 8.21 -3.34 9.61
CA LEU A 26 8.36 -4.47 8.70
C LEU A 26 7.56 -5.64 9.26
N LEU A 27 6.54 -6.06 8.52
CA LEU A 27 5.82 -7.27 8.85
C LEU A 27 6.54 -8.50 8.28
N SER A 28 7.04 -9.37 9.15
CA SER A 28 7.78 -10.59 8.78
C SER A 28 7.00 -11.84 9.19
N GLY A 29 6.97 -12.85 8.33
CA GLY A 29 6.31 -14.12 8.61
C GLY A 29 6.49 -15.12 7.48
N GLY A 30 6.43 -16.42 7.78
CA GLY A 30 6.59 -17.49 6.78
C GLY A 30 5.48 -17.54 5.73
N ALA A 31 5.57 -18.46 4.78
CA ALA A 31 4.46 -18.74 3.86
C ALA A 31 3.21 -19.14 4.67
N GLY A 32 2.03 -18.64 4.31
CA GLY A 32 0.78 -18.96 5.02
C GLY A 32 0.58 -18.30 6.39
N SER A 33 1.51 -17.45 6.85
CA SER A 33 1.40 -16.73 8.14
C SER A 33 0.27 -15.70 8.24
N GLY A 34 -0.46 -15.43 7.15
CA GLY A 34 -1.55 -14.46 7.17
C GLY A 34 -1.15 -13.01 6.88
N LYS A 35 0.09 -12.70 6.48
CA LYS A 35 0.53 -11.30 6.19
C LYS A 35 -0.43 -10.48 5.33
N THR A 36 -0.98 -11.06 4.26
CA THR A 36 -1.97 -10.37 3.41
C THR A 36 -3.26 -10.07 4.16
N TYR A 37 -3.67 -10.94 5.08
CA TYR A 37 -4.81 -10.73 5.96
C TYR A 37 -4.53 -9.57 6.94
N SER A 38 -3.39 -9.60 7.65
CA SER A 38 -2.99 -8.52 8.56
C SER A 38 -2.90 -7.17 7.83
N LEU A 39 -2.31 -7.14 6.62
CA LEU A 39 -2.24 -5.95 5.79
C LEU A 39 -3.63 -5.37 5.48
N VAL A 40 -4.59 -6.22 5.09
CA VAL A 40 -5.98 -5.80 4.82
C VAL A 40 -6.63 -5.25 6.09
N SER A 41 -6.43 -5.89 7.24
CA SER A 41 -6.93 -5.43 8.54
C SER A 41 -6.39 -4.04 8.90
N VAL A 42 -5.07 -3.84 8.73
CA VAL A 42 -4.41 -2.54 8.96
C VAL A 42 -4.98 -1.46 8.04
N ILE A 43 -5.10 -1.72 6.73
CA ILE A 43 -5.62 -0.72 5.78
C ILE A 43 -7.05 -0.32 6.13
N ARG A 44 -7.94 -1.29 6.40
CA ARG A 44 -9.33 -1.03 6.77
C ARG A 44 -9.43 -0.19 8.04
N GLN A 45 -8.68 -0.56 9.07
CA GLN A 45 -8.71 0.16 10.34
C GLN A 45 -8.12 1.58 10.21
N ALA A 46 -7.04 1.75 9.44
CA ALA A 46 -6.43 3.07 9.22
C ALA A 46 -7.39 4.03 8.51
N ILE A 47 -8.15 3.53 7.52
CA ILE A 47 -9.19 4.30 6.84
C ILE A 47 -10.37 4.58 7.78
N LEU A 48 -10.75 3.63 8.63
CA LEU A 48 -11.85 3.80 9.59
C LEU A 48 -11.54 4.91 10.60
N GLU A 49 -10.31 4.94 11.12
CA GLU A 49 -9.88 5.94 12.10
C GLU A 49 -9.63 7.31 11.48
N ASN A 50 -9.20 7.33 10.22
CA ASN A 50 -9.05 8.57 9.46
C ASN A 50 -9.75 8.46 8.10
N PRO A 51 -11.06 8.76 8.03
CA PRO A 51 -11.85 8.67 6.80
C PRO A 51 -11.41 9.61 5.67
N THR A 52 -10.47 10.52 5.93
CA THR A 52 -9.89 11.43 4.94
C THR A 52 -8.51 10.99 4.46
N ALA A 53 -7.87 10.05 5.16
CA ALA A 53 -6.57 9.53 4.78
C ALA A 53 -6.67 8.79 3.44
N LYS A 54 -5.70 9.04 2.57
CA LYS A 54 -5.47 8.27 1.35
C LYS A 54 -4.39 7.24 1.62
N VAL A 55 -4.65 6.00 1.25
CA VAL A 55 -3.71 4.88 1.40
C VAL A 55 -3.26 4.41 0.02
N ALA A 56 -1.95 4.35 -0.19
CA ALA A 56 -1.35 3.74 -1.37
C ALA A 56 -0.77 2.37 -0.98
N CYS A 57 -1.22 1.31 -1.66
CA CYS A 57 -0.73 -0.05 -1.45
C CYS A 57 -0.06 -0.53 -2.75
N MET A 58 1.23 -0.83 -2.69
CA MET A 58 2.01 -1.28 -3.84
C MET A 58 2.33 -2.77 -3.73
N THR A 59 2.22 -3.50 -4.84
CA THR A 59 2.59 -4.92 -4.92
C THR A 59 3.30 -5.23 -6.24
N TYR A 60 3.73 -6.48 -6.42
CA TYR A 60 4.44 -6.91 -7.63
C TYR A 60 3.53 -7.44 -8.73
N THR A 61 2.36 -7.99 -8.38
CA THR A 61 1.51 -8.69 -9.36
C THR A 61 0.09 -8.12 -9.40
N ASN A 62 -0.49 -8.12 -10.59
CA ASN A 62 -1.89 -7.74 -10.80
C ASN A 62 -2.87 -8.66 -10.06
N ALA A 63 -2.49 -9.92 -9.82
CA ALA A 63 -3.31 -10.85 -9.03
C ALA A 63 -3.41 -10.38 -7.57
N ALA A 64 -2.30 -9.94 -6.98
CA ALA A 64 -2.30 -9.39 -5.63
C ALA A 64 -3.01 -8.03 -5.55
N VAL A 65 -2.93 -7.20 -6.60
CA VAL A 65 -3.73 -5.97 -6.69
C VAL A 65 -5.21 -6.30 -6.53
N LYS A 66 -5.73 -7.19 -7.38
CA LYS A 66 -7.13 -7.61 -7.35
C LYS A 66 -7.54 -8.21 -6.01
N GLU A 67 -6.71 -9.08 -5.44
CA GLU A 67 -7.01 -9.71 -4.14
C GLU A 67 -7.19 -8.66 -3.02
N ILE A 68 -6.33 -7.64 -2.97
CA ILE A 68 -6.41 -6.59 -1.94
C ILE A 68 -7.57 -5.64 -2.21
N GLU A 69 -7.78 -5.24 -3.48
CA GLU A 69 -8.90 -4.38 -3.88
C GLU A 69 -10.25 -5.01 -3.57
N GLU A 70 -10.46 -6.28 -3.92
CA GLU A 70 -11.71 -7.00 -3.66
C GLU A 70 -11.99 -7.11 -2.16
N ARG A 71 -10.95 -7.29 -1.34
CA ARG A 71 -11.10 -7.37 0.11
C ARG A 71 -11.40 -6.02 0.73
N VAL A 72 -10.71 -4.94 0.36
CA VAL A 72 -10.92 -3.64 1.03
C VAL A 72 -12.04 -2.82 0.38
N ASN A 73 -12.05 -2.75 -0.95
CA ASN A 73 -13.00 -2.03 -1.79
C ASN A 73 -13.43 -0.66 -1.24
N HIS A 74 -12.47 0.25 -1.09
CA HIS A 74 -12.71 1.57 -0.50
C HIS A 74 -12.11 2.69 -1.37
N LYS A 75 -12.88 3.77 -1.58
CA LYS A 75 -12.51 4.91 -2.46
C LYS A 75 -11.21 5.64 -2.09
N ASN A 76 -10.76 5.50 -0.85
CA ASN A 76 -9.53 6.13 -0.35
C ASN A 76 -8.29 5.21 -0.47
N LEU A 77 -8.48 3.96 -0.89
CA LEU A 77 -7.40 3.03 -1.15
C LEU A 77 -7.08 3.06 -2.65
N ASN A 78 -5.81 3.26 -2.98
CA ASN A 78 -5.28 2.98 -4.30
C ASN A 78 -4.34 1.77 -4.20
N VAL A 79 -4.66 0.68 -4.89
CA VAL A 79 -3.78 -0.49 -4.98
C VAL A 79 -3.23 -0.56 -6.39
N SER A 80 -1.92 -0.73 -6.51
CA SER A 80 -1.30 -0.81 -7.83
C SER A 80 -0.09 -1.72 -7.81
N THR A 81 0.36 -2.14 -8.98
CA THR A 81 1.72 -2.68 -9.06
C THR A 81 2.73 -1.56 -8.83
N ILE A 82 3.97 -1.91 -8.48
CA ILE A 82 5.07 -0.95 -8.45
C ILE A 82 5.28 -0.30 -9.83
N HIS A 83 5.06 -1.05 -10.91
CA HIS A 83 5.19 -0.53 -12.27
C HIS A 83 4.11 0.50 -12.60
N ASP A 84 2.85 0.21 -12.27
CA ASP A 84 1.75 1.15 -12.47
C ASP A 84 1.92 2.41 -11.62
N PHE A 85 2.35 2.24 -10.36
CA PHE A 85 2.64 3.37 -9.48
C PHE A 85 3.70 4.29 -10.09
N LEU A 86 4.83 3.72 -10.52
CA LEU A 86 5.90 4.49 -11.15
C LEU A 86 5.43 5.13 -12.45
N TRP A 87 4.69 4.41 -13.28
CA TRP A 87 4.15 4.93 -14.54
C TRP A 87 3.22 6.11 -14.30
N ASP A 88 2.31 6.03 -13.32
CA ASP A 88 1.39 7.11 -12.98
C ASP A 88 2.11 8.40 -12.57
N ASN A 89 3.28 8.29 -11.95
CA ASN A 89 4.11 9.43 -11.59
C ASN A 89 4.81 10.06 -12.82
N ILE A 90 5.16 9.28 -13.84
CA ILE A 90 6.01 9.77 -14.95
C ILE A 90 5.27 9.95 -16.28
N LYS A 91 4.09 9.35 -16.46
CA LYS A 91 3.37 9.28 -17.76
C LYS A 91 3.01 10.63 -18.35
N HIS A 92 2.96 11.69 -17.56
CA HIS A 92 2.63 13.03 -18.06
C HIS A 92 3.85 13.79 -18.64
N PHE A 93 5.08 13.28 -18.41
CA PHE A 93 6.33 13.90 -18.86
C PHE A 93 6.81 13.31 -20.20
N GLN A 94 5.92 13.16 -21.17
CA GLN A 94 6.21 12.44 -22.42
C GLN A 94 7.35 13.06 -23.24
N LYS A 95 7.51 14.39 -23.19
CA LYS A 95 8.59 15.08 -23.89
C LYS A 95 9.93 14.76 -23.24
N GLU A 96 10.02 14.92 -21.93
CA GLU A 96 11.20 14.68 -21.11
C GLU A 96 11.62 13.21 -21.17
N LEU A 97 10.66 12.28 -21.14
CA LEU A 97 10.91 10.84 -21.28
C LEU A 97 11.52 10.52 -22.65
N LYS A 98 10.99 11.07 -23.74
CA LYS A 98 11.55 10.88 -25.09
C LYS A 98 12.96 11.43 -25.18
N GLU A 99 13.19 12.64 -24.67
CA GLU A 99 14.52 13.26 -24.65
C GLU A 99 15.52 12.43 -23.84
N ALA A 100 15.14 11.95 -22.66
CA ALA A 100 15.97 11.11 -21.81
C ALA A 100 16.35 9.79 -22.50
N ILE A 101 15.38 9.09 -23.11
CA ILE A 101 15.61 7.84 -23.83
C ILE A 101 16.53 8.05 -25.04
N CYS A 102 16.31 9.11 -25.83
CA CYS A 102 17.19 9.45 -26.95
C CYS A 102 18.62 9.75 -26.51
N LYS A 103 18.81 10.45 -25.38
CA LYS A 103 20.13 10.71 -24.80
C LYS A 103 20.82 9.43 -24.32
N PHE A 104 20.09 8.55 -23.63
CA PHE A 104 20.63 7.27 -23.13
C PHE A 104 21.10 6.34 -24.24
N ARG A 105 20.43 6.33 -25.40
CA ARG A 105 20.77 5.46 -26.54
C ARG A 105 22.00 5.94 -27.33
N LEU A 106 22.49 7.15 -27.06
CA LEU A 106 23.65 7.75 -27.74
C LEU A 106 24.96 7.59 -26.95
N TYR A 107 24.94 6.82 -25.86
CA TYR A 107 26.11 6.34 -25.12
C TYR A 107 26.19 4.81 -25.21
#